data_AF-A0A6L6Q4H6-F1
#
_entry.id   AF-A0A6L6Q4H6-F1
#
_cell.length_a   1.000
_cell.length_b   1.000
_cell.length_c   1.000
_cell.angle_alpha   90.00
_cell.angle_beta   90.00
_cell.angle_gamma   90.00
#
_symmetry.space_group_name_H-M   'P 1'
#
loop_
_entity.id
_entity.type
_entity.pdbx_description
1 polymer ?
#
loop_
_entity_poly.entity_id
_entity_poly.type
_entity_poly.pdbx_seq_one_letter_code
_entity_poly.pdbx_strand_id
1 'polypeptide(L)'
;MAKTAGFIDRSGLRHVDAMIHMRNNALIDSSCRVKAFGSILGVSMDIGVIKARLTEEGYRATLENSTVRFKFEGGDYYIDVDTTDPLYVRLGYPGFWVTQPEHYQKAIQSANTVTETLKAAKTYVSGDKVHCSIEQFMPDEKSFMYMLPRFLRLLQAASNEFVNRMKKP
;
A
#
# COMPACT_ATOMS: atom_id res chain seq x y z
N MET A 1 7.94 -70.10 6.28
CA MET A 1 8.18 -69.43 7.59
C MET A 1 9.02 -68.18 7.35
N ALA A 2 8.52 -67.06 7.88
CA ALA A 2 9.16 -65.77 8.19
C ALA A 2 9.93 -64.97 7.12
N LYS A 3 9.35 -63.81 6.78
CA LYS A 3 9.98 -62.61 6.17
C LYS A 3 10.87 -61.91 7.23
N THR A 4 12.06 -61.44 6.84
CA THR A 4 12.90 -60.60 7.71
C THR A 4 12.59 -59.12 7.47
N ALA A 5 12.23 -58.43 8.56
CA ALA A 5 11.86 -57.01 8.61
C ALA A 5 13.09 -56.09 8.60
N GLY A 6 12.91 -54.89 8.06
CA GLY A 6 13.96 -53.90 7.82
C GLY A 6 14.45 -53.14 9.04
N PHE A 7 15.68 -52.64 8.92
CA PHE A 7 16.30 -51.69 9.82
C PHE A 7 16.25 -50.31 9.14
N ILE A 8 15.36 -49.43 9.61
CA ILE A 8 15.32 -48.02 9.19
C ILE A 8 16.04 -47.21 10.26
N ASP A 9 17.16 -46.59 9.87
CA ASP A 9 17.91 -45.63 10.67
C ASP A 9 17.01 -44.44 11.07
N ARG A 10 16.90 -44.19 12.38
CA ARG A 10 16.06 -43.13 12.99
C ARG A 10 16.84 -41.82 13.21
N SER A 11 18.04 -41.67 12.65
CA SER A 11 18.82 -40.43 12.76
C SER A 11 18.18 -39.23 12.02
N GLY A 12 17.45 -39.48 10.93
CA GLY A 12 16.78 -38.44 10.12
C GLY A 12 15.47 -37.87 10.69
N LEU A 13 14.82 -38.55 11.65
CA LEU A 13 13.52 -38.11 12.20
C LEU A 13 13.64 -36.95 13.21
N ARG A 14 14.83 -36.71 13.78
CA ARG A 14 15.01 -35.62 14.76
C ARG A 14 15.15 -34.23 14.14
N HIS A 15 15.43 -34.15 12.84
CA HIS A 15 15.52 -32.86 12.12
C HIS A 15 14.16 -32.36 11.62
N VAL A 16 13.27 -33.28 11.20
CA VAL A 16 11.90 -32.91 10.81
C VAL A 16 11.03 -32.55 12.00
N ASP A 17 11.18 -33.23 13.16
CA ASP A 17 10.43 -32.86 14.36
C ASP A 17 10.84 -31.51 14.94
N ALA A 18 12.12 -31.12 14.85
CA ALA A 18 12.58 -29.78 15.22
C ALA A 18 12.04 -28.69 14.28
N MET A 19 11.91 -28.97 12.98
CA MET A 19 11.27 -28.06 12.03
C MET A 19 9.75 -27.97 12.21
N ILE A 20 9.09 -29.05 12.63
CA ILE A 20 7.65 -29.05 12.94
C ILE A 20 7.37 -28.32 14.26
N HIS A 21 8.25 -28.41 15.25
CA HIS A 21 8.13 -27.64 16.50
C HIS A 21 8.45 -26.15 16.33
N MET A 22 9.42 -25.77 15.49
CA MET A 22 9.64 -24.36 15.13
C MET A 22 8.50 -23.77 14.30
N ARG A 23 7.77 -24.59 13.53
CA ARG A 23 6.55 -24.16 12.80
C ARG A 23 5.37 -23.82 13.72
N ASN A 24 5.30 -24.38 14.92
CA ASN A 24 4.14 -24.20 15.79
C ASN A 24 4.27 -23.03 16.78
N ASN A 25 5.48 -22.51 17.03
CA ASN A 25 5.66 -21.40 17.98
C ASN A 25 5.67 -20.00 17.32
N ALA A 26 5.65 -19.92 15.99
CA ALA A 26 5.51 -18.65 15.25
C ALA A 26 4.04 -18.26 14.98
N LEU A 27 3.08 -18.93 15.63
CA LEU A 27 1.66 -18.85 15.28
C LEU A 27 0.88 -17.70 15.96
N ILE A 28 1.53 -16.83 16.74
CA ILE A 28 0.83 -15.87 17.62
C ILE A 28 0.76 -14.45 17.04
N ASP A 29 1.50 -14.12 15.98
CA ASP A 29 1.45 -12.78 15.37
C ASP A 29 1.09 -12.85 13.88
N SER A 30 -0.07 -12.31 13.52
CA SER A 30 -0.56 -12.17 12.15
C SER A 30 0.36 -11.30 11.29
N SER A 31 1.09 -10.35 11.87
CA SER A 31 2.09 -9.54 11.15
C SER A 31 3.28 -10.37 10.66
N CYS A 32 3.61 -11.44 11.40
CA CYS A 32 4.73 -12.33 11.10
C CYS A 32 4.42 -13.31 9.95
N ARG A 33 3.16 -13.75 9.83
CA ARG A 33 2.71 -14.61 8.70
C ARG A 33 2.78 -13.91 7.36
N VAL A 34 2.44 -12.62 7.34
CA VAL A 34 2.44 -11.79 6.13
C VAL A 34 3.86 -11.55 5.63
N LYS A 35 4.79 -11.20 6.54
CA LYS A 35 6.22 -11.06 6.21
C LYS A 35 6.84 -12.38 5.76
N ALA A 36 6.49 -13.49 6.40
CA ALA A 36 6.99 -14.81 6.01
C ALA A 36 6.46 -15.23 4.62
N PHE A 37 5.17 -15.01 4.32
CA PHE A 37 4.58 -15.34 3.02
C PHE A 37 5.15 -14.47 1.88
N GLY A 38 5.32 -13.16 2.13
CA GLY A 38 5.99 -12.25 1.19
C GLY A 38 7.45 -12.66 0.93
N SER A 39 8.19 -13.09 1.96
CA SER A 39 9.57 -13.60 1.80
C SER A 39 9.66 -14.91 1.03
N ILE A 40 8.65 -15.78 1.14
CA ILE A 40 8.58 -17.07 0.42
C ILE A 40 8.33 -16.85 -1.08
N LEU A 41 7.64 -15.77 -1.44
CA LEU A 41 7.38 -15.41 -2.84
C LEU A 41 8.36 -14.37 -3.41
N GLY A 42 9.17 -13.71 -2.57
CA GLY A 42 10.04 -12.59 -2.97
C GLY A 42 9.26 -11.30 -3.25
N VAL A 43 8.09 -11.14 -2.63
CA VAL A 43 7.08 -10.11 -2.93
C VAL A 43 6.80 -9.37 -1.61
N SER A 44 7.57 -8.31 -1.33
CA SER A 44 7.36 -7.50 -0.13
C SER A 44 7.60 -6.03 -0.41
N MET A 45 6.58 -5.20 -0.21
CA MET A 45 6.70 -3.75 -0.29
C MET A 45 7.36 -3.21 0.98
N ASP A 46 8.61 -2.75 0.90
CA ASP A 46 9.32 -2.16 2.03
C ASP A 46 9.25 -0.62 1.99
N ILE A 47 8.61 -0.03 3.00
CA ILE A 47 8.41 1.41 3.09
C ILE A 47 9.73 2.21 3.23
N GLY A 48 10.75 1.61 3.86
CA GLY A 48 12.08 2.19 3.97
C GLY A 48 12.79 2.23 2.63
N VAL A 49 12.63 1.19 1.80
CA VAL A 49 13.15 1.16 0.44
C VAL A 49 12.46 2.21 -0.43
N ILE A 50 11.14 2.34 -0.35
CA ILE A 50 10.38 3.40 -1.05
C ILE A 50 10.92 4.79 -0.68
N LYS A 51 11.11 5.05 0.62
CA LYS A 51 11.67 6.34 1.09
C LYS A 51 13.05 6.62 0.53
N ALA A 52 13.93 5.60 0.49
CA ALA A 52 15.27 5.74 -0.08
C ALA A 52 15.21 6.09 -1.57
N ARG A 53 14.39 5.36 -2.35
CA ARG A 53 14.20 5.61 -3.79
C ARG A 53 13.64 7.00 -4.09
N LEU A 54 12.65 7.45 -3.33
CA LEU A 54 12.15 8.83 -3.45
C LEU A 54 13.26 9.86 -3.21
N THR A 55 14.12 9.62 -2.22
CA THR A 55 15.25 10.52 -1.94
C THR A 55 16.25 10.54 -3.10
N GLU A 56 16.55 9.36 -3.67
CA GLU A 56 17.42 9.22 -4.85
C GLU A 56 16.87 9.94 -6.08
N GLU A 57 15.54 9.92 -6.28
CA GLU A 57 14.86 10.64 -7.37
C GLU A 57 14.71 12.15 -7.11
N GLY A 58 15.18 12.66 -5.96
CA GLY A 58 15.20 14.09 -5.63
C GLY A 58 13.98 14.60 -4.87
N TYR A 59 13.07 13.72 -4.44
CA TYR A 59 11.96 14.10 -3.58
C TYR A 59 12.44 14.33 -2.14
N ARG A 60 11.85 15.33 -1.47
CA ARG A 60 12.07 15.56 -0.04
C ARG A 60 11.19 14.62 0.78
N ALA A 61 11.61 13.37 0.90
CA ALA A 61 10.85 12.31 1.58
C ALA A 61 11.20 12.19 3.07
N THR A 62 10.18 12.15 3.92
CA THR A 62 10.28 11.87 5.36
C THR A 62 9.48 10.62 5.71
N LEU A 63 9.98 9.83 6.67
CA LEU A 63 9.26 8.68 7.20
C LEU A 63 8.70 9.05 8.58
N GLU A 64 7.40 8.92 8.74
CA GLU A 64 6.67 9.15 9.98
C GLU A 64 5.85 7.91 10.32
N ASN A 65 6.21 7.20 11.40
CA ASN A 65 5.64 5.90 11.76
C ASN A 65 5.79 4.87 10.61
N SER A 66 4.72 4.62 9.88
CA SER A 66 4.63 3.68 8.75
C SER A 66 4.27 4.38 7.43
N THR A 67 4.37 5.71 7.40
CA THR A 67 3.93 6.56 6.28
C THR A 67 5.11 7.36 5.75
N VAL A 68 5.33 7.33 4.44
CA VAL A 68 6.31 8.20 3.79
C VAL A 68 5.60 9.43 3.26
N ARG A 69 6.00 10.63 3.72
CA ARG A 69 5.50 11.91 3.21
C ARG A 69 6.52 12.54 2.27
N PHE A 70 6.05 13.19 1.22
CA PHE A 70 6.92 13.91 0.29
C PHE A 70 6.14 15.01 -0.47
N LYS A 71 6.88 15.93 -1.08
CA LYS A 71 6.32 17.01 -1.91
C LYS A 71 6.51 16.74 -3.39
N PHE A 72 5.51 17.09 -4.20
CA PHE A 72 5.59 17.05 -5.66
C PHE A 72 4.74 18.19 -6.26
N GLU A 73 5.32 19.03 -7.10
CA GLU A 73 4.60 20.12 -7.83
C GLU A 73 3.63 20.95 -6.95
N GLY A 74 4.02 21.26 -5.72
CA GLY A 74 3.23 22.07 -4.78
C GLY A 74 2.21 21.27 -3.93
N GLY A 75 2.03 19.98 -4.18
CA GLY A 75 1.23 19.08 -3.34
C GLY A 75 2.04 18.39 -2.26
N ASP A 76 1.36 18.05 -1.16
CA ASP A 76 1.87 17.20 -0.08
C ASP A 76 1.24 15.81 -0.20
N TYR A 77 2.08 14.80 -0.42
CA TYR A 77 1.65 13.42 -0.68
C TYR A 77 2.12 12.48 0.41
N TYR A 78 1.48 11.32 0.51
CA TYR A 78 1.94 10.25 1.38
C TYR A 78 1.84 8.88 0.71
N ILE A 79 2.69 7.95 1.11
CA ILE A 79 2.64 6.53 0.76
C ILE A 79 2.52 5.71 2.03
N ASP A 80 1.53 4.84 2.05
CA ASP A 80 1.33 3.82 3.08
C ASP A 80 1.41 2.43 2.45
N VAL A 81 2.01 1.52 3.19
CA VAL A 81 2.01 0.08 2.91
C VAL A 81 1.29 -0.60 4.05
N ASP A 82 0.32 -1.46 3.74
CA ASP A 82 -0.41 -2.19 4.77
C ASP A 82 0.44 -3.35 5.28
N THR A 83 0.77 -3.34 6.57
CA THR A 83 1.54 -4.43 7.19
C THR A 83 0.79 -5.76 7.25
N THR A 84 -0.53 -5.72 7.11
CA THR A 84 -1.42 -6.89 7.05
C THR A 84 -1.72 -7.34 5.62
N ASP A 85 -1.49 -6.47 4.64
CA ASP A 85 -1.61 -6.75 3.20
C ASP A 85 -0.40 -6.16 2.44
N PRO A 86 0.69 -6.95 2.30
CA PRO A 86 2.00 -6.45 1.88
C PRO A 86 2.05 -6.12 0.39
N LEU A 87 1.01 -6.49 -0.36
CA LEU A 87 0.84 -6.16 -1.77
C LEU A 87 0.07 -4.86 -1.93
N TYR A 88 -0.70 -4.47 -0.91
CA TYR A 88 -1.47 -3.25 -0.94
C TYR A 88 -0.59 -2.04 -0.66
N VAL A 89 -0.60 -1.11 -1.61
CA VAL A 89 0.04 0.19 -1.47
C VAL A 89 -0.97 1.30 -1.73
N ARG A 90 -0.88 2.35 -0.93
CA ARG A 90 -1.70 3.53 -1.07
C ARG A 90 -0.82 4.76 -1.25
N LEU A 91 -1.00 5.46 -2.37
CA LEU A 91 -0.48 6.81 -2.57
C LEU A 91 -1.62 7.81 -2.40
N GLY A 92 -1.50 8.77 -1.49
CA GLY A 92 -2.57 9.73 -1.21
C GLY A 92 -2.14 11.20 -1.36
N TYR A 93 -3.09 12.02 -1.79
CA TYR A 93 -3.08 13.47 -1.75
C TYR A 93 -4.19 13.94 -0.78
N PRO A 94 -3.88 14.12 0.51
CA PRO A 94 -4.88 14.40 1.52
C PRO A 94 -5.26 15.87 1.56
N GLY A 95 -6.54 16.16 1.79
CA GLY A 95 -7.01 17.50 2.16
C GLY A 95 -6.70 18.59 1.13
N PHE A 96 -6.68 18.25 -0.17
CA PHE A 96 -6.38 19.21 -1.24
C PHE A 96 -7.50 20.25 -1.43
N TRP A 97 -8.68 20.02 -0.84
CA TRP A 97 -9.80 20.95 -0.83
C TRP A 97 -10.54 20.90 0.51
N VAL A 98 -11.05 22.04 0.96
CA VAL A 98 -11.93 22.17 2.13
C VAL A 98 -13.33 22.56 1.67
N THR A 99 -14.33 21.76 2.03
CA THR A 99 -15.72 22.00 1.69
C THR A 99 -16.47 22.65 2.85
N GLN A 100 -17.31 23.63 2.52
CA GLN A 100 -18.25 24.22 3.47
C GLN A 100 -19.52 23.36 3.58
N PRO A 101 -20.28 23.45 4.69
CA PRO A 101 -21.50 22.66 4.90
C PRO A 101 -22.52 22.78 3.75
N GLU A 102 -22.72 23.98 3.21
CA GLU A 102 -23.62 24.27 2.08
C GLU A 102 -23.18 23.63 0.76
N HIS A 103 -21.91 23.27 0.64
CA HIS A 103 -21.33 22.64 -0.55
C HIS A 103 -21.05 21.15 -0.37
N TYR A 104 -21.32 20.59 0.81
CA TYR A 104 -20.95 19.23 1.18
C TYR A 104 -21.53 18.17 0.23
N GLN A 105 -22.82 18.31 -0.11
CA GLN A 105 -23.47 17.37 -1.04
C GLN A 105 -22.86 17.44 -2.45
N LYS A 106 -22.56 18.64 -2.93
CA LYS A 106 -21.89 18.85 -4.22
C LYS A 106 -20.47 18.29 -4.22
N ALA A 107 -19.75 18.41 -3.09
CA ALA A 107 -18.43 17.82 -2.92
C ALA A 107 -18.49 16.29 -2.99
N ILE A 108 -19.44 15.64 -2.30
CA ILE A 108 -19.62 14.18 -2.39
C ILE A 108 -19.91 13.74 -3.81
N GLN A 109 -20.87 14.40 -4.48
CA GLN A 109 -21.23 14.08 -5.86
C GLN A 109 -20.05 14.26 -6.82
N SER A 110 -19.32 15.37 -6.70
CA SER A 110 -18.15 15.65 -7.51
C SER A 110 -17.05 14.62 -7.29
N ALA A 111 -16.76 14.27 -6.03
CA ALA A 111 -15.77 13.26 -5.68
C ALA A 111 -16.14 11.88 -6.25
N ASN A 112 -17.41 11.50 -6.18
CA ASN A 112 -17.89 10.25 -6.76
C ASN A 112 -17.72 10.24 -8.29
N THR A 113 -18.10 11.31 -8.99
CA THR A 113 -17.92 11.35 -10.44
C THR A 113 -16.44 11.38 -10.86
N VAL A 114 -15.57 12.05 -10.11
CA VAL A 114 -14.11 11.98 -10.39
C VAL A 114 -13.62 10.55 -10.25
N THR A 115 -14.03 9.84 -9.19
CA THR A 115 -13.68 8.43 -8.95
C THR A 115 -14.18 7.51 -10.06
N GLU A 116 -15.40 7.76 -10.55
CA GLU A 116 -15.97 6.99 -11.67
C GLU A 116 -15.21 7.21 -12.98
N THR A 117 -14.77 8.44 -13.24
CA THR A 117 -14.23 8.85 -14.55
C THR A 117 -12.72 8.65 -14.68
N LEU A 118 -11.96 8.80 -13.59
CA LEU A 118 -10.51 8.66 -13.60
C LEU A 118 -10.09 7.30 -13.05
N LYS A 119 -9.57 6.47 -13.96
CA LYS A 119 -9.06 5.13 -13.66
C LYS A 119 -8.12 5.15 -12.45
N ALA A 120 -8.32 4.23 -11.51
CA ALA A 120 -7.52 4.02 -10.30
C ALA A 120 -7.54 5.14 -9.23
N ALA A 121 -7.95 6.37 -9.57
CA ALA A 121 -8.06 7.47 -8.63
C ALA A 121 -9.37 7.38 -7.84
N LYS A 122 -9.26 7.39 -6.51
CA LYS A 122 -10.38 7.41 -5.58
C LYS A 122 -10.41 8.75 -4.87
N THR A 123 -11.39 9.58 -5.23
CA THR A 123 -11.63 10.87 -4.61
C THR A 123 -12.79 10.75 -3.64
N TYR A 124 -12.63 11.23 -2.42
CA TYR A 124 -13.64 11.10 -1.38
C TYR A 124 -13.61 12.27 -0.39
N VAL A 125 -14.73 12.46 0.29
CA VAL A 125 -14.89 13.48 1.34
C VAL A 125 -14.81 12.80 2.71
N SER A 126 -14.04 13.39 3.63
CA SER A 126 -13.94 12.95 5.02
C SER A 126 -13.87 14.17 5.93
N GLY A 127 -14.86 14.31 6.81
CA GLY A 127 -15.05 15.57 7.55
C GLY A 127 -15.32 16.72 6.57
N ASP A 128 -14.63 17.84 6.75
CA ASP A 128 -14.69 19.02 5.86
C ASP A 128 -13.65 18.97 4.73
N LYS A 129 -12.91 17.87 4.57
CA LYS A 129 -11.79 17.77 3.62
C LYS A 129 -12.07 16.78 2.51
N VAL A 130 -11.50 17.08 1.35
CA VAL A 130 -11.51 16.21 0.18
C VAL A 130 -10.11 15.64 -0.02
N HIS A 131 -10.07 14.34 -0.29
CA HIS A 131 -8.85 13.56 -0.43
C HIS A 131 -8.90 12.81 -1.75
N CYS A 132 -7.72 12.53 -2.31
CA CYS A 132 -7.60 11.63 -3.46
C CYS A 132 -6.53 10.58 -3.16
N SER A 133 -6.77 9.32 -3.50
CA SER A 133 -5.77 8.26 -3.40
C SER A 133 -5.75 7.34 -4.61
N ILE A 134 -4.57 6.77 -4.86
CA ILE A 134 -4.37 5.57 -5.65
C ILE A 134 -4.19 4.42 -4.67
N GLU A 135 -5.05 3.42 -4.76
CA GLU A 135 -5.05 2.23 -3.90
C GLU A 135 -4.90 1.02 -4.82
N GLN A 136 -3.77 0.31 -4.75
CA GLN A 136 -3.42 -0.74 -5.73
C GLN A 136 -2.75 -1.93 -5.06
N PHE A 137 -2.92 -3.10 -5.67
CA PHE A 137 -2.09 -4.26 -5.42
C PHE A 137 -0.88 -4.23 -6.34
N MET A 138 0.31 -4.29 -5.76
CA MET A 138 1.59 -4.27 -6.45
C MET A 138 2.48 -5.38 -5.94
N PRO A 139 3.24 -6.05 -6.83
CA PRO A 139 4.12 -7.15 -6.41
C PRO A 139 5.34 -6.65 -5.64
N ASP A 140 5.86 -5.46 -5.97
CA ASP A 140 7.09 -4.98 -5.36
C ASP A 140 7.22 -3.47 -5.48
N GLU A 141 8.14 -2.93 -4.70
CA GLU A 141 8.48 -1.51 -4.67
C GLU A 141 9.01 -1.02 -6.00
N LYS A 142 9.69 -1.88 -6.78
CA LYS A 142 10.21 -1.51 -8.10
C LYS A 142 9.07 -1.20 -9.08
N SER A 143 8.04 -2.03 -9.08
CA SER A 143 6.83 -1.88 -9.90
C SER A 143 6.04 -0.66 -9.48
N PHE A 144 5.93 -0.42 -8.16
CA PHE A 144 5.31 0.79 -7.64
C PHE A 144 6.08 2.05 -8.06
N MET A 145 7.41 2.08 -7.87
CA MET A 145 8.25 3.23 -8.24
C MET A 145 8.22 3.50 -9.74
N TYR A 146 8.20 2.46 -10.59
CA TYR A 146 8.00 2.62 -12.03
C TYR A 146 6.70 3.34 -12.39
N MET A 147 5.62 3.07 -11.64
CA MET A 147 4.30 3.68 -11.86
C MET A 147 4.13 5.03 -11.16
N LEU A 148 4.99 5.37 -10.19
CA LEU A 148 4.85 6.54 -9.34
C LEU A 148 4.65 7.87 -10.12
N PRO A 149 5.44 8.20 -11.16
CA PRO A 149 5.22 9.45 -11.91
C PRO A 149 3.85 9.52 -12.57
N ARG A 150 3.31 8.38 -13.03
CA ARG A 150 1.97 8.30 -13.60
C ARG A 150 0.90 8.47 -12.53
N PHE A 151 1.08 7.86 -11.36
CA PHE A 151 0.15 8.00 -10.24
C PHE A 151 0.08 9.43 -9.70
N LEU A 152 1.22 10.12 -9.59
CA LEU A 152 1.26 11.52 -9.18
C LEU A 152 0.48 12.42 -10.14
N ARG A 153 0.71 12.30 -11.45
CA ARG A 153 -0.03 13.05 -12.47
C ARG A 153 -1.53 12.73 -12.45
N LEU A 154 -1.89 11.48 -12.18
CA LEU A 154 -3.29 11.06 -12.06
C LEU A 154 -3.98 11.67 -10.83
N LEU A 155 -3.30 11.74 -9.68
CA LEU A 155 -3.81 12.43 -8.50
C LEU A 155 -4.03 13.92 -8.74
N GLN A 156 -3.11 14.59 -9.45
CA GLN A 156 -3.28 15.99 -9.84
C GLN A 156 -4.44 16.18 -10.83
N ALA A 157 -4.58 15.28 -11.81
CA ALA A 157 -5.71 15.30 -12.73
C ALA A 157 -7.04 15.15 -11.96
N ALA A 158 -7.08 14.26 -10.96
CA ALA A 158 -8.25 14.07 -10.12
C ALA A 158 -8.57 15.29 -9.25
N SER A 159 -7.58 15.89 -8.60
CA SER A 159 -7.80 17.12 -7.84
C SER A 159 -8.26 18.27 -8.73
N ASN A 160 -7.69 18.43 -9.92
CA ASN A 160 -8.08 19.47 -10.87
C ASN A 160 -9.50 19.27 -11.40
N GLU A 161 -9.86 18.03 -11.78
CA GLU A 161 -11.22 17.70 -12.23
C GLU A 161 -12.25 17.94 -11.12
N PHE A 162 -11.91 17.57 -9.88
CA PHE A 162 -12.76 17.87 -8.72
C PHE A 162 -12.99 19.38 -8.57
N VAL A 163 -11.91 20.17 -8.57
CA VAL A 163 -11.99 21.64 -8.45
C VAL A 163 -12.83 22.24 -9.58
N ASN A 164 -12.67 21.75 -10.81
CA ASN A 164 -13.46 22.20 -11.95
C ASN A 164 -14.96 21.92 -11.75
N ARG A 165 -15.31 20.77 -11.18
CA ARG A 165 -16.71 20.43 -10.87
C ARG A 165 -17.31 21.28 -9.76
N MET A 166 -16.52 21.59 -8.73
CA MET A 166 -16.96 22.49 -7.67
C MET A 166 -17.24 23.92 -8.19
N LYS A 167 -16.48 24.37 -9.20
CA LYS A 167 -16.63 25.70 -9.82
C LYS A 167 -17.75 25.81 -10.85
N LYS A 168 -18.21 24.71 -11.45
CA LYS A 168 -19.38 24.74 -12.34
C LYS A 168 -20.61 25.15 -11.53
N PRO A 169 -21.53 25.99 -12.05
CA PRO A 169 -22.75 26.35 -11.33
C PRO A 169 -23.55 25.11 -10.92
#